data_AF-A0A382YKT7-F1
#
_entry.id   AF-A0A382YKT7-F1
#
_cell.length_a   1.000
_cell.length_b   1.000
_cell.length_c   1.000
_cell.angle_alpha   90.00
_cell.angle_beta   90.00
_cell.angle_gamma   90.00
#
_symmetry.space_group_name_H-M   'P 1'
#
loop_
_entity.id
_entity.type
_entity.pdbx_description
1 polymer ?
#
loop_
_entity_poly.entity_id
_entity_poly.type
_entity_poly.pdbx_seq_one_letter_code
_entity_poly.pdbx_strand_id
1 'polypeptide(L)'
;MTAPALALDAELKEEGFDTSDPEFYNEIDNRLKEAFPSKFNATVKESSVQEQPSKPAQVVAGASRSTPAPGKVKLTKEDVRLAQNWGIPLEQYAAEKAKVQDADGEYTAIKL
;
A
#
# COMPACT_ATOMS: atom_id res chain seq x y z
N MET A 1 16.07 -19.07 -0.29
CA MET A 1 17.24 -18.16 -0.36
C MET A 1 18.46 -18.99 -0.01
N THR A 2 19.27 -19.39 -0.99
CA THR A 2 20.30 -20.44 -0.76
C THR A 2 21.71 -19.96 -1.04
N ALA A 3 21.92 -19.20 -2.13
CA ALA A 3 23.22 -18.62 -2.45
C ALA A 3 23.81 -17.70 -1.36
N PRO A 4 23.05 -16.76 -0.73
CA PRO A 4 23.63 -15.90 0.31
C PRO A 4 23.96 -16.66 1.60
N ALA A 5 23.19 -17.70 1.94
CA ALA A 5 23.45 -18.52 3.11
C ALA A 5 24.77 -19.31 2.98
N LEU A 6 25.07 -19.83 1.78
CA LEU A 6 26.34 -20.52 1.49
C LEU A 6 27.56 -19.59 1.53
N ALA A 7 27.38 -18.32 1.15
CA ALA A 7 28.46 -17.34 1.23
C ALA A 7 28.82 -17.01 2.68
N LEU A 8 27.81 -16.78 3.53
CA LEU A 8 28.01 -16.53 4.96
C LEU A 8 28.61 -17.74 5.68
N ASP A 9 28.20 -18.97 5.31
CA ASP A 9 28.78 -20.21 5.85
C ASP A 9 30.29 -20.34 5.57
N ALA A 10 30.74 -19.94 4.38
CA ALA A 10 32.17 -19.95 4.05
C ALA A 10 32.95 -18.88 4.84
N GLU A 11 32.39 -17.67 4.95
CA GLU A 11 32.99 -16.54 5.68
C GLU A 11 33.16 -16.85 7.17
N LEU A 12 32.15 -17.43 7.81
CA LEU A 12 32.18 -17.81 9.22
C LEU A 12 33.18 -18.94 9.52
N LYS A 13 33.36 -19.87 8.58
CA LYS A 13 34.42 -20.89 8.67
C LYS A 13 35.81 -20.29 8.54
N GLU A 14 36.00 -19.29 7.69
CA GLU A 14 37.28 -18.58 7.55
C GLU A 14 37.62 -17.75 8.80
N GLU A 15 36.60 -17.21 9.48
CA GLU A 15 36.74 -16.52 10.77
C GLU A 15 37.02 -17.47 11.95
N GLY A 16 36.93 -18.79 11.73
CA GLY A 16 37.24 -19.82 12.72
C GLY A 16 36.07 -20.23 13.59
N PHE A 17 34.82 -19.94 13.19
CA PHE A 17 33.64 -20.46 13.89
C PHE A 17 33.44 -21.94 13.63
N ASP A 18 33.05 -22.67 14.69
CA ASP A 18 32.79 -24.10 14.63
C ASP A 18 31.33 -24.38 14.22
N THR A 19 31.14 -25.07 13.09
CA THR A 19 29.82 -25.49 12.58
C THR A 19 29.03 -26.41 13.50
N SER A 20 29.68 -27.00 14.49
CA SER A 20 29.06 -27.87 15.49
C SER A 20 28.47 -27.11 16.66
N ASP A 21 28.84 -25.84 16.84
CA ASP A 21 28.31 -24.98 17.88
C ASP A 21 26.95 -24.39 17.44
N PRO A 22 25.90 -24.44 18.28
CA PRO A 22 24.66 -23.73 18.01
C PRO A 22 24.85 -22.22 17.73
N GLU A 23 25.88 -21.58 18.28
CA GLU A 23 26.18 -20.17 18.04
C GLU A 23 26.51 -19.85 16.58
N PHE A 24 27.07 -20.81 15.84
CA PHE A 24 27.37 -20.65 14.41
C PHE A 24 26.11 -20.31 13.60
N TYR A 25 25.00 -21.00 13.86
CA TYR A 25 23.75 -20.77 13.13
C TYR A 25 23.05 -19.48 13.55
N ASN A 26 23.22 -19.05 14.81
CA ASN A 26 22.73 -17.75 15.28
C ASN A 26 23.42 -16.60 14.54
N GLU A 27 24.74 -16.71 14.35
CA GLU A 27 25.53 -15.71 13.63
C GLU A 27 25.17 -15.67 12.13
N ILE A 28 24.97 -16.83 11.50
CA ILE A 28 24.44 -16.90 10.12
C ILE A 28 23.10 -16.18 10.01
N ASP A 29 22.16 -16.40 10.94
CA ASP A 29 20.83 -15.80 10.91
C ASP A 29 20.90 -14.28 11.15
N ASN A 30 21.79 -13.82 12.03
CA ASN A 30 22.04 -12.40 12.28
C ASN A 30 22.58 -11.69 11.03
N ARG A 31 23.65 -12.21 10.41
CA ARG A 31 24.21 -11.63 9.18
C ARG A 31 23.23 -11.68 8.02
N LEU A 32 22.43 -12.73 7.92
CA LEU A 32 21.41 -12.86 6.88
C LEU A 32 20.28 -11.82 7.05
N LYS A 33 19.87 -11.51 8.29
CA LYS A 33 18.93 -10.43 8.62
C LYS A 33 19.49 -9.04 8.32
N GLU A 34 20.76 -8.81 8.65
CA GLU A 34 21.45 -7.54 8.40
C GLU A 34 21.67 -7.28 6.91
N ALA A 35 22.08 -8.30 6.15
CA ALA A 35 22.32 -8.19 4.72
C ALA A 35 21.02 -8.15 3.89
N PHE A 36 19.96 -8.81 4.36
CA PHE A 36 18.69 -8.91 3.63
C PHE A 36 17.45 -8.54 4.49
N PRO A 37 17.40 -7.35 5.10
CA PRO A 37 16.32 -6.96 6.01
C PRO A 37 14.94 -6.97 5.33
N SER A 38 14.89 -6.67 4.04
CA SER A 38 13.67 -6.71 3.23
C SER A 38 13.03 -8.11 3.12
N LYS A 39 13.81 -9.18 3.31
CA LYS A 39 13.36 -10.56 3.22
C LYS A 39 12.85 -11.08 4.56
N PHE A 40 13.36 -10.57 5.67
CA PHE A 40 12.91 -10.91 7.02
C PHE A 40 11.75 -10.04 7.49
N ASN A 41 11.68 -8.77 7.05
CA ASN A 41 10.54 -7.89 7.33
C ASN A 41 9.22 -8.35 6.68
N ALA A 42 9.29 -9.23 5.67
CA ALA A 42 8.10 -9.90 5.14
C ALA A 42 7.57 -10.99 6.09
N THR A 43 8.42 -11.58 6.92
CA THR A 43 8.10 -12.66 7.87
C THR A 43 7.82 -12.14 9.29
N VAL A 44 8.41 -11.01 9.70
CA VAL A 44 8.15 -10.38 11.03
C VAL A 44 6.72 -9.83 11.17
N LYS A 45 5.90 -9.83 10.11
CA LYS A 45 4.45 -9.62 10.26
C LYS A 45 3.71 -10.78 10.94
N GLU A 46 4.36 -11.91 11.21
CA GLU A 46 3.72 -13.10 11.78
C GLU A 46 4.13 -13.45 13.23
N SER A 47 4.94 -12.63 13.91
CA SER A 47 5.39 -12.98 15.28
C SER A 47 5.38 -11.79 16.26
N SER A 48 4.36 -10.92 16.18
CA SER A 48 3.84 -10.36 17.42
C SER A 48 2.82 -11.36 17.96
N VAL A 49 3.19 -12.03 19.06
CA VAL A 49 2.22 -12.67 19.96
C VAL A 49 1.36 -11.54 20.52
N GLN A 50 0.36 -11.13 19.76
CA GLN A 50 -0.84 -10.53 20.31
C GLN A 50 -1.67 -11.72 20.74
N GLU A 51 -1.81 -11.88 22.06
CA GLU A 51 -2.85 -12.72 22.68
C GLU A 51 -4.13 -12.56 21.85
N GLN A 52 -4.53 -13.62 21.15
CA GLN A 52 -5.73 -13.56 20.34
C GLN A 52 -6.91 -13.30 21.28
N PRO A 53 -7.63 -12.16 21.17
CA PRO A 53 -8.91 -12.04 21.84
C PRO A 53 -9.80 -13.16 21.29
N SER A 54 -10.39 -13.91 22.22
CA SER A 54 -11.23 -15.07 21.96
C SER A 54 -12.39 -14.71 21.03
N LYS A 55 -12.24 -15.11 19.76
CA LYS A 55 -13.20 -14.97 18.67
C LYS A 55 -13.50 -13.50 18.30
N PRO A 56 -13.19 -13.05 17.07
CA PRO A 56 -13.67 -11.75 16.62
C PRO A 56 -15.20 -11.78 16.64
N ALA A 57 -15.81 -10.86 17.39
CA ALA A 57 -17.24 -10.63 17.28
C ALA A 57 -17.56 -10.39 15.80
N GLN A 58 -18.63 -11.01 15.30
CA GLN A 58 -19.10 -10.79 13.94
C GLN A 58 -19.53 -9.33 13.83
N VAL A 59 -18.57 -8.46 13.48
CA VAL A 59 -18.84 -7.10 13.08
C VAL A 59 -19.51 -7.21 11.73
N VAL A 60 -20.84 -7.22 11.75
CA VAL A 60 -21.62 -6.76 10.60
C VAL A 60 -21.01 -5.40 10.30
N ALA A 61 -20.30 -5.30 9.17
CA ALA A 61 -19.81 -4.02 8.71
C ALA A 61 -21.05 -3.12 8.69
N GLY A 62 -21.18 -2.26 9.71
CA GLY A 62 -22.00 -1.08 9.59
C GLY A 62 -21.39 -0.41 8.39
N ALA A 63 -22.05 -0.57 7.24
CA ALA A 63 -21.57 -0.05 5.99
C ALA A 63 -21.55 1.45 6.17
N SER A 64 -20.42 1.99 6.65
CA SER A 64 -20.02 3.36 6.40
C SER A 64 -19.72 3.42 4.92
N ARG A 65 -20.77 3.27 4.11
CA ARG A 65 -20.86 4.01 2.87
C ARG A 65 -20.68 5.44 3.35
N SER A 66 -19.50 6.01 3.09
CA SER A 66 -19.49 7.41 2.70
C SER A 66 -20.40 7.45 1.47
N THR A 67 -21.70 7.59 1.72
CA THR A 67 -22.65 7.90 0.69
C THR A 67 -22.13 9.22 0.14
N PRO A 68 -21.65 9.28 -1.11
CA PRO A 68 -21.33 10.58 -1.69
C PRO A 68 -22.56 11.45 -1.43
N ALA A 69 -22.35 12.56 -0.71
CA ALA A 69 -23.45 13.45 -0.41
C ALA A 69 -24.12 13.78 -1.75
N PRO A 70 -25.44 13.56 -1.88
CA PRO A 70 -26.13 13.82 -3.13
C PRO A 70 -25.85 15.27 -3.53
N GLY A 71 -25.40 15.48 -4.77
CA GLY A 71 -25.04 16.80 -5.29
C GLY A 71 -23.55 17.18 -5.22
N LYS A 72 -22.63 16.31 -4.76
CA LYS A 72 -21.18 16.57 -4.87
C LYS A 72 -20.58 15.94 -6.11
N VAL A 73 -19.94 16.75 -6.95
CA VAL A 73 -19.20 16.31 -8.14
C VAL A 73 -17.77 15.94 -7.76
N LYS A 74 -17.31 14.74 -8.14
CA LYS A 74 -15.92 14.33 -7.93
C LYS A 74 -15.03 14.86 -9.06
N LEU A 75 -14.07 15.69 -8.67
CA LEU A 75 -13.08 16.26 -9.58
C LEU A 75 -11.78 15.45 -9.52
N THR A 76 -11.26 15.02 -10.66
CA THR A 76 -9.96 14.35 -10.76
C THR A 76 -8.82 15.38 -10.78
N LYS A 77 -7.58 14.93 -10.58
CA LYS A 77 -6.41 15.83 -10.66
C LYS A 77 -6.28 16.48 -12.03
N GLU A 78 -6.57 15.75 -13.10
CA GLU A 78 -6.52 16.29 -14.46
C GLU A 78 -7.59 17.35 -14.70
N ASP A 79 -8.81 17.13 -14.20
CA ASP A 79 -9.88 18.12 -14.27
C ASP A 79 -9.50 19.45 -13.59
N VAL A 80 -8.83 19.39 -12.44
CA VAL A 80 -8.32 20.59 -11.73
C VAL A 80 -7.28 21.32 -12.59
N ARG A 81 -6.37 20.58 -13.21
CA ARG A 81 -5.33 21.16 -14.09
C ARG A 81 -5.95 21.81 -15.32
N LEU A 82 -6.96 21.17 -15.91
CA LEU A 82 -7.64 21.66 -17.11
C LEU A 82 -8.41 22.95 -16.81
N ALA A 83 -9.13 23.00 -15.68
CA ALA A 83 -9.80 24.20 -15.21
C ALA A 83 -8.83 25.36 -14.97
N GLN A 84 -7.68 25.08 -14.34
CA GLN A 84 -6.62 26.07 -14.13
C GLN A 84 -6.03 26.57 -15.46
N ASN A 85 -5.79 25.67 -16.42
CA ASN A 85 -5.25 26.02 -17.73
C ASN A 85 -6.20 26.91 -18.55
N TRP A 86 -7.50 26.68 -18.43
CA TRP A 86 -8.53 27.51 -19.06
C TRP A 86 -8.95 28.74 -18.24
N GLY A 87 -8.39 28.92 -17.04
CA GLY A 87 -8.71 30.04 -16.16
C GLY A 87 -10.16 30.04 -15.65
N ILE A 88 -10.82 28.88 -15.61
CA ILE A 88 -12.21 28.75 -15.17
C ILE A 88 -12.28 28.33 -13.68
N PRO A 89 -13.22 28.86 -12.90
CA PRO A 89 -13.44 28.41 -11.53
C PRO A 89 -13.81 26.92 -11.46
N LEU A 90 -13.28 26.22 -10.46
CA LEU A 90 -13.56 24.79 -10.25
C LEU A 90 -15.06 24.51 -10.09
N GLU A 91 -15.81 25.45 -9.51
CA GLU A 91 -17.27 25.37 -9.36
C GLU A 91 -17.98 25.30 -10.73
N GLN A 92 -17.56 26.12 -11.70
CA GLN A 92 -18.17 26.14 -13.04
C GLN A 92 -17.85 24.88 -13.81
N TYR A 93 -16.59 24.42 -13.74
CA TYR A 93 -16.19 23.17 -14.37
C TYR A 93 -16.93 21.97 -13.77
N ALA A 94 -17.06 21.92 -12.45
CA ALA A 94 -17.81 20.86 -11.76
C ALA A 94 -19.28 20.83 -12.19
N ALA A 95 -19.93 22.00 -12.30
CA ALA A 95 -21.31 22.10 -12.76
C ALA A 95 -21.49 21.57 -14.20
N GLU A 96 -20.58 21.90 -15.11
CA GLU A 96 -20.67 21.42 -16.49
C GLU A 96 -20.37 19.92 -16.58
N LYS A 97 -19.38 19.44 -15.84
CA LYS A 97 -19.06 18.01 -15.75
C LYS A 97 -20.21 17.18 -15.15
N ALA A 98 -21.03 17.77 -14.26
CA ALA A 98 -22.23 17.13 -13.76
C ALA A 98 -23.27 16.96 -14.88
N LYS A 99 -23.57 18.03 -15.63
CA LYS A 99 -24.51 17.98 -16.76
C LYS A 99 -24.12 16.95 -17.81
N VAL A 100 -22.83 16.84 -18.13
CA VAL A 100 -22.32 15.86 -19.11
C VAL A 100 -22.43 14.42 -18.57
N GLN A 101 -22.21 14.20 -17.28
CA GLN A 101 -22.41 12.88 -16.66
C GLN A 101 -23.88 12.48 -16.64
N ASP A 102 -24.79 13.43 -16.37
CA ASP A 102 -26.23 13.18 -16.36
C ASP A 102 -26.80 12.94 -17.79
N ALA A 103 -26.09 13.41 -18.82
CA ALA A 103 -26.51 13.29 -20.22
C ALA A 103 -26.14 11.95 -20.88
N ASP A 104 -25.58 10.97 -20.15
CA ASP A 104 -25.29 9.59 -20.61
C ASP A 104 -24.61 9.47 -22.00
N GLY A 105 -23.80 10.47 -22.38
CA GLY A 105 -23.08 10.50 -23.66
C GLY A 105 -23.73 11.33 -24.78
N GLU A 106 -24.85 12.01 -24.52
CA GLU A 106 -25.37 13.05 -25.41
C GLU A 106 -24.56 14.36 -25.28
N TYR A 107 -24.43 15.10 -26.38
CA TYR A 107 -23.73 16.38 -26.39
C TYR A 107 -24.57 17.47 -25.71
N THR A 108 -24.03 18.12 -24.69
CA THR A 108 -24.62 19.34 -24.12
C THR A 108 -24.33 20.53 -25.04
N ALA A 109 -25.38 21.12 -25.63
CA ALA A 109 -25.24 22.33 -26.43
C ALA A 109 -24.93 23.55 -25.54
N ILE A 110 -23.76 24.15 -25.71
CA ILE A 110 -23.39 25.40 -25.06
C ILE A 110 -24.09 26.54 -25.82
N LYS A 111 -25.05 27.21 -25.18
CA LYS A 111 -25.60 28.47 -25.69
C LYS A 111 -24.60 29.59 -25.38
N LEU A 112 -24.06 30.18 -26.44
CA LEU A 112 -23.21 31.39 -26.40
C LEU A 112 -24.07 32.64 -26.23
#